data_AF-A0A9Q0P0U3-F1
#
_entry.id   AF-A0A9Q0P0U3-F1
#
_cell.length_a   1.000
_cell.length_b   1.000
_cell.length_c   1.000
_cell.angle_alpha   90.00
_cell.angle_beta   90.00
_cell.angle_gamma   90.00
#
_symmetry.space_group_name_H-M   'P 1'
#
loop_
_entity.id
_entity.type
_entity.pdbx_description
1 polymer ?
#
loop_
_entity_poly.entity_id
_entity_poly.type
_entity_poly.pdbx_seq_one_letter_code
_entity_poly.pdbx_strand_id
1 'polypeptide(L)'
;MSFMKGIIDSLSSIFSVPEEDSHSQHQNPNSTSTSTPMDGMDPGIGVPNERIAYKLKGYFDLATEEIDKAVRAEEWGLVDDAIVYYRKAQRILIEAASTPSPSYISSRELEKVKSYRQKISKWQGQVSERLQVLNRRAGNQSSMN
;
A
#
# COMPACT_ATOMS: atom_id res chain seq x y z
N MET A 1 17.71 -4.35 20.57
CA MET A 1 16.58 -5.23 20.19
C MET A 1 15.65 -4.42 19.30
N SER A 2 15.63 -4.70 17.98
CA SER A 2 14.85 -3.91 17.03
C SER A 2 13.39 -4.34 17.07
N PHE A 3 12.52 -3.53 17.67
CA PHE A 3 11.06 -3.73 17.74
C PHE A 3 10.40 -3.80 16.34
N MET A 4 11.06 -3.22 15.33
CA MET A 4 10.68 -3.31 13.92
C MET A 4 10.80 -4.72 13.32
N LYS A 5 11.70 -5.54 13.89
CA LYS A 5 11.91 -6.91 13.41
C LYS A 5 10.67 -7.77 13.65
N GLY A 6 9.96 -7.56 14.77
CA GLY A 6 8.71 -8.28 15.06
C GLY A 6 7.56 -7.95 14.10
N ILE A 7 7.52 -6.72 13.56
CA ILE A 7 6.51 -6.31 12.58
C ILE A 7 6.83 -6.95 11.22
N ILE A 8 8.09 -6.93 10.78
CA ILE A 8 8.52 -7.48 9.49
C ILE A 8 8.53 -9.02 9.49
N ASP A 9 8.94 -9.66 10.59
CA ASP A 9 8.95 -11.13 10.74
C ASP A 9 7.52 -11.70 10.79
N SER A 10 6.55 -10.96 11.33
CA SER A 10 5.12 -11.32 11.25
C SER A 10 4.53 -11.16 9.83
N LEU A 11 5.28 -10.57 8.90
CA LEU A 11 4.86 -10.37 7.51
C LEU A 11 5.55 -11.36 6.56
N SER A 12 6.81 -11.75 6.81
CA SER A 12 7.54 -12.72 5.98
C SER A 12 6.91 -14.10 5.98
N SER A 13 6.28 -14.55 7.08
CA SER A 13 5.57 -15.83 7.13
C SER A 13 4.33 -15.93 6.21
N ILE A 14 3.84 -14.81 5.65
CA ILE A 14 2.70 -14.80 4.69
C ILE A 14 3.18 -14.70 3.23
N PHE A 15 4.45 -14.35 2.98
CA PHE A 15 5.02 -14.25 1.62
C PHE A 15 5.59 -15.57 1.07
N SER A 16 5.58 -16.66 1.83
CA SER A 16 5.94 -17.99 1.34
C SER A 16 4.83 -18.59 0.47
N VAL A 17 4.70 -18.07 -0.75
CA VAL A 17 4.08 -18.78 -1.87
C VAL A 17 5.15 -19.75 -2.41
N PRO A 18 4.87 -21.05 -2.62
CA PRO A 18 5.81 -21.91 -3.31
C PRO A 18 5.92 -21.46 -4.77
N GLU A 19 7.12 -21.08 -5.21
CA GLU A 19 7.44 -20.98 -6.64
C GLU A 19 7.41 -22.40 -7.21
N GLU A 20 6.41 -22.70 -8.04
CA GLU A 20 6.46 -23.89 -8.87
C GLU A 20 7.40 -23.66 -10.04
N ASP A 21 8.40 -24.52 -10.09
CA ASP A 21 9.43 -24.65 -11.09
C ASP A 21 8.80 -24.96 -12.46
N SER A 22 9.12 -24.17 -13.48
CA SER A 22 8.79 -24.49 -14.87
C SER A 22 9.81 -23.82 -15.80
N HIS A 23 10.96 -24.46 -15.90
CA HIS A 23 11.89 -24.30 -17.00
C HIS A 23 11.24 -24.74 -18.33
N SER A 24 11.19 -23.86 -19.34
CA SER A 24 11.23 -24.22 -20.77
C SER A 24 11.55 -23.02 -21.66
N GLN A 25 12.62 -23.18 -22.42
CA GLN A 25 13.29 -22.26 -23.35
C GLN A 25 12.51 -21.98 -24.65
N HIS A 26 12.85 -20.82 -25.25
CA HIS A 26 13.28 -20.61 -26.65
C HIS A 26 12.45 -19.72 -27.62
N GLN A 27 13.18 -18.67 -28.09
CA GLN A 27 13.29 -18.12 -29.46
C GLN A 27 12.37 -16.98 -29.98
N ASN A 28 12.95 -15.76 -29.89
CA ASN A 28 13.20 -14.68 -30.89
C ASN A 28 12.11 -14.18 -31.89
N PRO A 29 12.17 -12.87 -32.29
CA PRO A 29 11.06 -12.11 -32.83
C PRO A 29 11.04 -12.11 -34.37
N ASN A 30 9.85 -11.94 -34.95
CA ASN A 30 9.74 -11.49 -36.32
C ASN A 30 8.71 -10.36 -36.43
N SER A 31 9.16 -9.23 -36.96
CA SER A 31 8.35 -8.06 -37.29
C SER A 31 7.37 -8.38 -38.42
N THR A 32 6.14 -7.89 -38.33
CA THR A 32 5.30 -7.61 -39.50
C THR A 32 4.42 -6.42 -39.18
N SER A 33 4.73 -5.31 -39.85
CA SER A 33 3.90 -4.11 -39.96
C SER A 33 2.51 -4.49 -40.49
N THR A 34 1.46 -3.81 -40.05
CA THR A 34 0.46 -3.11 -40.91
C THR A 34 -0.76 -2.67 -40.09
N SER A 35 -1.18 -1.43 -40.38
CA SER A 35 -2.49 -0.79 -40.17
C SER A 35 -3.00 -0.56 -38.75
N THR A 36 -2.82 0.69 -38.30
CA THR A 36 -3.83 1.44 -37.56
C THR A 36 -5.17 1.45 -38.31
N PRO A 37 -6.29 1.18 -37.65
CA PRO A 37 -7.53 1.88 -37.89
C PRO A 37 -7.74 2.89 -36.76
N MET A 38 -7.61 4.18 -37.08
CA MET A 38 -8.34 5.20 -36.34
C MET A 38 -9.81 5.00 -36.70
N ASP A 39 -10.56 4.32 -35.86
CA ASP A 39 -12.01 4.32 -35.95
C ASP A 39 -12.64 4.22 -34.57
N GLY A 40 -13.58 5.12 -34.30
CA GLY A 40 -14.43 5.09 -33.12
C GLY A 40 -13.85 5.71 -31.84
N MET A 41 -13.66 7.02 -31.83
CA MET A 41 -13.80 7.78 -30.58
C MET A 41 -15.27 7.69 -30.16
N ASP A 42 -15.64 6.64 -29.43
CA ASP A 42 -16.89 6.58 -28.68
C ASP A 42 -16.77 7.54 -27.49
N PRO A 43 -17.62 8.58 -27.35
CA PRO A 43 -17.60 9.48 -26.21
C PRO A 43 -18.29 8.87 -24.96
N GLY A 44 -18.38 7.53 -24.87
CA GLY A 44 -19.25 6.81 -23.93
C GLY A 44 -18.65 5.61 -23.19
N ILE A 45 -17.39 5.20 -23.40
CA ILE A 45 -16.84 4.03 -22.67
C ILE A 45 -16.22 4.47 -21.35
N GLY A 46 -17.06 4.40 -20.30
CA GLY A 46 -16.70 4.64 -18.91
C GLY A 46 -15.41 3.93 -18.52
N VAL A 47 -14.61 4.62 -17.69
CA VAL A 47 -13.45 4.06 -17.00
C VAL A 47 -13.83 2.67 -16.48
N PRO A 48 -13.23 1.58 -16.98
CA PRO A 48 -13.65 0.26 -16.56
C PRO A 48 -13.45 0.18 -15.04
N ASN A 49 -14.49 -0.26 -14.34
CA ASN A 49 -14.55 -0.49 -12.89
C ASN A 49 -13.50 -1.51 -12.37
N GLU A 50 -12.48 -1.84 -13.17
CA GLU A 50 -11.49 -2.89 -12.99
C GLU A 50 -10.15 -2.39 -12.41
N ARG A 51 -10.13 -1.20 -11.79
CA ARG A 51 -8.88 -0.64 -11.23
C ARG A 51 -8.95 -0.23 -9.76
N ILE A 52 -9.93 -0.69 -8.98
CA ILE A 52 -9.96 -0.38 -7.55
C ILE A 52 -8.81 -1.05 -6.83
N ALA A 53 -8.45 -2.29 -7.15
CA ALA A 53 -7.30 -2.93 -6.52
C ALA A 53 -6.01 -2.15 -6.81
N TYR A 54 -5.84 -1.63 -8.03
CA TYR A 54 -4.71 -0.78 -8.37
C TYR A 54 -4.72 0.56 -7.62
N LYS A 55 -5.89 1.17 -7.42
CA LYS A 55 -6.01 2.40 -6.63
C LYS A 55 -5.68 2.14 -5.15
N LEU A 56 -6.23 1.08 -4.57
CA LEU A 56 -5.92 0.66 -3.20
C LEU A 56 -4.45 0.31 -3.04
N LYS A 57 -3.84 -0.34 -4.04
CA LYS A 57 -2.40 -0.57 -4.10
C LYS A 57 -1.63 0.75 -4.08
N GLY A 58 -2.00 1.72 -4.91
CA GLY A 58 -1.33 3.02 -4.96
C GLY A 58 -1.38 3.77 -3.63
N TYR A 59 -2.54 3.80 -2.96
CA TYR A 59 -2.62 4.35 -1.60
C TYR A 59 -1.78 3.57 -0.60
N PHE A 60 -1.79 2.24 -0.69
CA PHE A 60 -1.01 1.39 0.19
C PHE A 60 0.48 1.65 0.05
N ASP A 61 1.00 1.69 -1.18
CA ASP A 61 2.39 1.95 -1.48
C ASP A 61 2.81 3.35 -0.97
N LEU A 62 1.98 4.38 -1.21
CA LEU A 62 2.22 5.74 -0.72
C LEU A 62 2.22 5.81 0.82
N ALA A 63 1.30 5.10 1.48
CA ALA A 63 1.27 5.03 2.93
C ALA A 63 2.52 4.36 3.48
N THR A 64 2.98 3.27 2.88
CA THR A 64 4.20 2.58 3.31
C THR A 64 5.45 3.44 3.14
N GLU A 65 5.54 4.23 2.07
CA GLU A 65 6.66 5.17 1.88
C GLU A 65 6.71 6.23 2.99
N GLU A 66 5.57 6.79 3.39
CA GLU A 66 5.50 7.74 4.50
C GLU A 66 5.83 7.07 5.84
N ILE A 67 5.47 5.80 6.03
CA ILE A 67 5.83 5.06 7.23
C ILE A 67 7.34 4.80 7.29
N ASP A 68 7.98 4.46 6.17
CA ASP A 68 9.43 4.28 6.12
C ASP A 68 10.17 5.57 6.49
N LYS A 69 9.66 6.73 6.06
CA LYS A 69 10.16 8.04 6.48
C LYS A 69 9.97 8.27 7.98
N ALA A 70 8.79 7.93 8.50
CA ALA A 70 8.49 8.07 9.93
C ALA A 70 9.42 7.23 10.79
N VAL A 71 9.61 5.97 10.41
CA VAL A 71 10.52 5.02 11.05
C VAL A 71 11.95 5.54 11.04
N ARG A 72 12.44 6.03 9.89
CA ARG A 72 13.80 6.58 9.79
C ARG A 72 13.99 7.80 10.68
N ALA A 73 12.98 8.67 10.76
CA ALA A 73 13.00 9.81 11.68
C ALA A 73 13.04 9.36 13.15
N GLU A 74 12.29 8.31 13.51
CA GLU A 74 12.35 7.72 14.86
C GLU A 74 13.72 7.14 15.21
N GLU A 75 14.35 6.42 14.27
CA GLU A 75 15.69 5.86 14.45
C GLU A 75 16.74 6.94 14.70
N TRP A 76 16.53 8.15 14.15
CA TRP A 76 17.39 9.32 14.34
C TRP A 76 17.01 10.15 15.57
N GLY A 77 15.99 9.74 16.33
CA GLY A 77 15.50 10.47 17.49
C GLY A 77 14.70 11.72 17.16
N LEU A 78 14.34 11.94 15.90
CA LEU A 78 13.53 13.07 15.44
C LEU A 78 12.03 12.77 15.63
N VAL A 79 11.59 12.77 16.89
CA VAL A 79 10.23 12.33 17.28
C VAL A 79 9.13 13.19 16.64
N ASP A 80 9.32 14.50 16.56
CA ASP A 80 8.32 15.40 15.96
C ASP A 80 8.15 15.15 14.46
N ASP A 81 9.24 14.94 13.73
CA ASP A 81 9.21 14.59 12.31
C ASP A 81 8.55 13.22 12.09
N ALA A 82 8.85 12.24 12.94
CA ALA A 82 8.20 10.93 12.89
C ALA A 82 6.68 11.05 13.05
N ILE A 83 6.19 11.89 13.99
CA ILE A 83 4.76 12.14 14.18
C ILE A 83 4.13 12.73 12.91
N VAL A 84 4.82 13.67 12.26
CA VAL A 84 4.34 14.28 11.00
C VAL A 84 4.17 13.23 9.91
N TYR A 85 5.17 12.37 9.69
CA TYR A 85 5.13 11.32 8.69
C TYR A 85 4.07 10.25 9.01
N TYR A 86 3.96 9.81 10.27
CA TYR A 86 2.90 8.88 10.66
C TYR A 86 1.49 9.46 10.48
N ARG A 87 1.27 10.75 10.75
CA ARG A 87 -0.03 11.41 10.49
C ARG A 87 -0.35 11.47 9.00
N LYS A 88 0.65 11.69 8.13
CA LYS A 88 0.47 11.62 6.67
C LYS A 88 0.06 10.21 6.25
N ALA A 89 0.77 9.20 6.70
CA ALA A 89 0.43 7.79 6.45
C ALA A 89 -1.00 7.45 6.94
N GLN A 90 -1.36 7.87 8.16
CA GLN A 90 -2.69 7.65 8.70
C GLN A 90 -3.79 8.26 7.81
N ARG A 91 -3.59 9.48 7.31
CA ARG A 91 -4.52 10.14 6.39
C ARG A 91 -4.68 9.36 5.09
N ILE A 92 -3.58 8.92 4.48
CA ILE A 92 -3.59 8.14 3.24
C ILE A 92 -4.36 6.83 3.44
N LEU A 93 -4.13 6.14 4.56
CA LEU A 93 -4.81 4.88 4.86
C LEU A 93 -6.32 5.07 5.11
N ILE A 94 -6.73 6.18 5.75
CA ILE A 94 -8.15 6.54 5.91
C ILE A 94 -8.80 6.78 4.55
N GLU A 95 -8.13 7.52 3.66
CA GLU A 95 -8.60 7.76 2.29
C GLU A 95 -8.76 6.44 1.52
N ALA A 96 -7.79 5.53 1.67
CA ALA A 96 -7.84 4.21 1.05
C ALA A 96 -9.03 3.38 1.57
N ALA A 97 -9.28 3.39 2.88
CA ALA A 97 -10.39 2.66 3.50
C ALA A 97 -11.76 3.17 3.01
N SER A 98 -11.88 4.48 2.82
CA SER A 98 -13.09 5.16 2.32
C SER A 98 -13.30 5.02 0.81
N THR A 99 -12.34 4.46 0.06
CA THR A 99 -12.50 4.26 -1.39
C THR A 99 -13.64 3.27 -1.65
N PRO A 100 -14.70 3.64 -2.39
CA PRO A 100 -15.82 2.76 -2.68
C PRO A 100 -15.42 1.65 -3.67
N SER A 101 -16.06 0.49 -3.56
CA SER A 101 -15.98 -0.57 -4.57
C SER A 101 -17.31 -0.61 -5.34
N PRO A 102 -17.28 -0.62 -6.68
CA PRO A 102 -18.47 -0.88 -7.50
C PRO A 102 -19.05 -2.25 -7.18
N SER A 103 -20.36 -2.39 -7.37
CA SER A 103 -21.09 -3.65 -7.20
C SER A 103 -20.76 -4.67 -8.29
N TYR A 104 -20.32 -4.23 -9.47
CA TYR A 104 -19.92 -5.08 -10.58
C TYR A 104 -18.39 -5.06 -10.74
N ILE A 105 -17.73 -6.06 -10.16
CA ILE A 105 -16.30 -6.34 -10.36
C ILE A 105 -16.11 -7.84 -10.54
N SER A 106 -15.06 -8.25 -11.26
CA SER A 106 -14.74 -9.67 -11.43
C SER A 106 -14.33 -10.31 -10.10
N SER A 107 -14.57 -11.61 -9.92
CA SER A 107 -14.19 -12.33 -8.69
C SER A 107 -12.70 -12.19 -8.36
N ARG A 108 -11.83 -12.21 -9.39
CA ARG A 108 -10.39 -12.01 -9.24
C ARG A 108 -10.06 -10.61 -8.72
N GLU A 109 -10.72 -9.57 -9.23
CA GLU A 109 -10.52 -8.21 -8.75
C GLU A 109 -11.05 -8.03 -7.32
N LEU A 110 -12.19 -8.66 -6.99
CA LEU A 110 -12.75 -8.66 -5.65
C LEU A 110 -11.80 -9.25 -4.61
N GLU A 111 -11.13 -10.36 -4.92
CA GLU A 111 -10.13 -10.96 -4.03
C GLU A 111 -8.95 -10.02 -3.78
N LYS A 112 -8.44 -9.35 -4.82
CA LYS A 112 -7.37 -8.34 -4.66
C LYS A 112 -7.82 -7.17 -3.81
N VAL A 113 -9.03 -6.64 -4.05
CA VAL A 113 -9.63 -5.56 -3.25
C VAL A 113 -9.75 -5.97 -1.78
N LYS A 114 -10.24 -7.19 -1.49
CA LYS A 114 -10.32 -7.73 -0.12
C LYS A 114 -8.93 -7.80 0.53
N SER A 115 -7.93 -8.32 -0.20
CA SER A 115 -6.55 -8.41 0.29
C SER A 115 -5.98 -7.03 0.66
N TYR A 116 -6.12 -6.04 -0.23
CA TYR A 116 -5.62 -4.69 0.06
C TYR A 116 -6.38 -4.01 1.20
N ARG A 117 -7.70 -4.18 1.31
CA ARG A 117 -8.47 -3.65 2.44
C ARG A 117 -8.01 -4.23 3.77
N GLN A 118 -7.74 -5.53 3.82
CA GLN A 118 -7.21 -6.19 5.02
C GLN A 118 -5.83 -5.62 5.40
N LYS A 119 -4.94 -5.43 4.42
CA LYS A 119 -3.63 -4.80 4.63
C LYS A 119 -3.78 -3.38 5.16
N ILE A 120 -4.61 -2.55 4.52
CA ILE A 120 -4.88 -1.17 4.93
C ILE A 120 -5.37 -1.13 6.38
N SER A 121 -6.36 -1.94 6.74
CA SER A 121 -6.91 -1.99 8.10
C SER A 121 -5.86 -2.37 9.14
N LYS A 122 -5.01 -3.36 8.84
CA LYS A 122 -3.90 -3.75 9.73
C LYS A 122 -2.93 -2.58 9.95
N TRP A 123 -2.51 -1.92 8.87
CA TRP A 123 -1.59 -0.78 8.95
C TRP A 123 -2.22 0.43 9.64
N GLN A 124 -3.52 0.68 9.48
CA GLN A 124 -4.22 1.74 10.24
C GLN A 124 -4.12 1.51 11.74
N GLY A 125 -4.34 0.27 12.20
CA GLY A 125 -4.20 -0.09 13.61
C GLY A 125 -2.79 0.17 14.13
N GLN A 126 -1.78 -0.30 13.40
CA GLN A 126 -0.36 -0.15 13.77
C GLN A 126 0.09 1.32 13.80
N VAL A 127 -0.27 2.10 12.79
CA VAL A 127 0.05 3.54 12.73
C VAL A 127 -0.64 4.29 13.86
N SER A 128 -1.91 3.98 14.15
CA SER A 128 -2.66 4.61 15.23
C SER A 128 -2.05 4.33 16.60
N GLU A 129 -1.67 3.07 16.87
CA GLU A 129 -0.99 2.68 18.10
C GLU A 129 0.34 3.42 18.25
N ARG A 130 1.14 3.45 17.18
CA ARG A 130 2.45 4.11 17.21
C ARG A 130 2.33 5.61 17.46
N LEU A 131 1.38 6.27 16.80
CA LEU A 131 1.07 7.68 17.06
C LEU A 131 0.67 7.92 18.52
N GLN A 132 -0.11 7.02 19.13
CA GLN A 132 -0.48 7.17 20.54
C GLN A 132 0.76 7.12 21.45
N VAL A 133 1.67 6.17 21.19
CA VAL A 133 2.94 6.05 21.94
C VAL A 133 3.80 7.30 21.78
N LEU A 134 3.97 7.79 20.54
CA LEU A 134 4.82 8.95 20.26
C LEU A 134 4.26 10.24 20.88
N ASN A 135 2.95 10.48 20.77
CA ASN A 135 2.33 11.66 21.36
C ASN A 135 2.45 11.66 22.89
N ARG A 136 2.33 10.50 23.55
CA ARG A 136 2.58 10.39 25.01
C ARG A 136 4.03 10.73 25.36
N ARG A 137 4.99 10.23 24.56
CA ARG A 137 6.42 10.49 24.80
C ARG A 137 6.77 11.96 24.62
N ALA A 138 6.28 12.59 23.55
CA ALA A 138 6.49 14.01 23.28
C ALA A 138 5.86 14.89 24.38
N GLY A 139 4.63 14.57 24.82
CA GLY A 139 3.98 15.27 25.93
C GLY A 139 4.75 15.17 27.25
N ASN A 140 5.30 14.00 27.57
CA ASN A 140 6.10 13.83 28.78
C ASN A 140 7.45 14.56 28.72
N GLN A 141 8.07 14.68 27.53
CA GLN A 141 9.31 15.45 27.36
C GLN A 141 9.06 16.96 27.56
N SER A 142 7.90 17.47 27.17
CA SER A 142 7.55 18.88 27.36
C SER A 142 7.30 19.29 28.83
N SER A 143 7.01 18.32 29.71
CA SER A 143 6.73 18.57 31.14
C SER A 143 7.96 18.46 32.04
N MET A 144 9.13 18.10 31.50
CA MET A 144 10.39 17.91 32.26
C MET A 144 11.43 19.02 32.01
N ASN A 145 11.06 20.10 31.31
CA ASN A 145 11.84 21.32 31.18
C ASN A 145 11.19 22.46 31.96
#